data_AF-A0A6A0B593-F1
#
_entry.id   AF-A0A6A0B593-F1
#
_cell.length_a   1.000
_cell.length_b   1.000
_cell.length_c   1.000
_cell.angle_alpha   90.00
_cell.angle_beta   90.00
_cell.angle_gamma   90.00
#
_symmetry.space_group_name_H-M   'P 1'
#
loop_
_entity.id
_entity.type
_entity.pdbx_description
1 polymer ?
#
loop_
_entity_poly.entity_id
_entity_poly.type
_entity_poly.pdbx_seq_one_letter_code
_entity_poly.pdbx_strand_id
1 'polypeptide(L)'
;MGKLGISIYPERSTFEQDKAYLDLAHQYGFKRVFTSLLEINGDKAEVLAGFKKPVDYANSLGMEVMVDINPGLFEQLGVSYDDLSFFHDMGADGVRLDLGFTGAEEAKMTRNPYGIKIEINMSQGTNYVDNIMSYSPNPDNLLGSHNFYPMRYSGLALDHFIKCTEKFNKYNLNTMAFVNSHDATFGPWPYNDGLASLELHRDLELATQVKHMKLLGGINDITIGNAYASEKELKAMSEAFFAAEPALKIVPSKTITANERIVLFESEHSYRGDRSAYILRSTMTRVWHKDKEFPAHDTADITRGDILIGNVAFGQYKGETQIALKDMPNHGQINVVGRISDDELFLLDYIKPWSGFTFEEVK
;
A
#
# COMPACT_ATOMS: atom_id res chain seq x y z
N MET A 1 10.62 4.76 8.83
CA MET A 1 9.85 3.56 8.42
C MET A 1 8.48 4.06 7.99
N GLY A 2 7.91 3.49 6.93
CA GLY A 2 6.57 3.88 6.46
C GLY A 2 5.46 3.57 7.48
N LYS A 3 4.28 4.14 7.30
CA LYS A 3 3.13 3.99 8.19
C LYS A 3 1.92 3.38 7.49
N LEU A 4 1.16 2.63 8.25
CA LEU A 4 -0.21 2.26 7.89
C LEU A 4 -1.18 3.33 8.38
N GLY A 5 -2.12 3.69 7.50
CA GLY A 5 -3.16 4.66 7.77
C GLY A 5 -4.57 4.13 7.53
N ILE A 6 -5.53 4.78 8.18
CA ILE A 6 -6.97 4.62 7.92
C ILE A 6 -7.62 5.98 7.69
N SER A 7 -8.68 6.01 6.90
CA SER A 7 -9.56 7.17 6.84
C SER A 7 -10.69 7.09 7.86
N ILE A 8 -11.09 8.23 8.42
CA ILE A 8 -12.37 8.42 9.12
C ILE A 8 -13.14 9.58 8.49
N TYR A 9 -14.46 9.54 8.60
CA TYR A 9 -15.36 10.58 8.09
C TYR A 9 -16.40 10.95 9.14
N PRO A 10 -16.05 11.78 10.14
CA PRO A 10 -16.89 12.02 11.31
C PRO A 10 -18.31 12.53 10.99
N GLU A 11 -18.48 13.30 9.92
CA GLU A 11 -19.79 13.79 9.48
C GLU A 11 -20.74 12.69 8.99
N ARG A 12 -20.21 11.51 8.71
CA ARG A 12 -20.95 10.37 8.15
C ARG A 12 -21.06 9.21 9.14
N SER A 13 -20.63 9.44 10.38
CA SER A 13 -20.62 8.42 11.42
C SER A 13 -20.90 9.00 12.80
N THR A 14 -20.67 8.19 13.83
CA THR A 14 -20.72 8.59 15.24
C THR A 14 -19.33 8.49 15.85
N PHE A 15 -19.07 9.31 16.87
CA PHE A 15 -17.81 9.25 17.60
C PHE A 15 -17.52 7.85 18.14
N GLU A 16 -18.53 7.13 18.62
CA GLU A 16 -18.40 5.79 19.17
C GLU A 16 -17.93 4.78 18.12
N GLN A 17 -18.41 4.90 16.88
CA GLN A 17 -17.99 4.05 15.76
C GLN A 17 -16.58 4.40 15.29
N ASP A 18 -16.25 5.69 15.14
CA ASP A 18 -14.90 6.15 14.80
C ASP A 18 -13.90 5.71 15.86
N LYS A 19 -14.24 5.87 17.14
CA LYS A 19 -13.43 5.43 18.28
C LYS A 19 -13.16 3.92 18.22
N ALA A 20 -14.18 3.11 17.98
CA ALA A 20 -14.03 1.65 17.87
C ALA A 20 -13.12 1.25 16.70
N TYR A 21 -13.23 1.95 15.56
CA TYR A 21 -12.36 1.71 14.41
C TYR A 21 -10.91 2.13 14.67
N LEU A 22 -10.70 3.28 15.31
CA LEU A 22 -9.38 3.76 15.75
C LEU A 22 -8.73 2.77 16.73
N ASP A 23 -9.48 2.26 17.71
CA ASP A 23 -9.01 1.24 18.66
C ASP A 23 -8.56 -0.03 17.93
N LEU A 24 -9.37 -0.50 16.99
CA LEU A 24 -9.06 -1.71 16.22
C LEU A 24 -7.82 -1.51 15.34
N ALA A 25 -7.74 -0.41 14.61
CA ALA A 25 -6.58 -0.09 13.77
C ALA A 25 -5.29 0.07 14.62
N HIS A 26 -5.39 0.65 15.82
CA HIS A 26 -4.26 0.78 16.74
C HIS A 26 -3.69 -0.58 17.15
N GLN A 27 -4.55 -1.57 17.43
CA GLN A 27 -4.13 -2.93 17.77
C GLN A 27 -3.28 -3.59 16.67
N TYR A 28 -3.55 -3.24 15.41
CA TYR A 28 -2.80 -3.73 14.25
C TYR A 28 -1.66 -2.82 13.81
N GLY A 29 -1.27 -1.84 14.63
CA GLY A 29 -0.09 -1.01 14.41
C GLY A 29 -0.28 0.12 13.40
N PHE A 30 -1.52 0.51 13.09
CA PHE A 30 -1.80 1.70 12.31
C PHE A 30 -1.41 2.95 13.12
N LYS A 31 -0.79 3.91 12.45
CA LYS A 31 -0.18 5.11 13.07
C LYS A 31 -0.56 6.40 12.39
N ARG A 32 -1.43 6.35 11.38
CA ARG A 32 -1.83 7.51 10.59
C ARG A 32 -3.34 7.51 10.42
N VAL A 33 -3.94 8.70 10.47
CA VAL A 33 -5.36 8.91 10.21
C VAL A 33 -5.50 9.98 9.13
N PHE A 34 -6.29 9.68 8.12
CA PHE A 34 -6.76 10.66 7.15
C PHE A 34 -8.20 11.05 7.51
N THR A 35 -8.52 12.32 7.46
CA THR A 35 -9.91 12.79 7.56
C THR A 35 -10.12 13.95 6.62
N SER A 36 -11.28 14.01 5.98
CA SER A 36 -11.63 15.12 5.09
C SER A 36 -12.62 16.03 5.79
N LEU A 37 -12.27 17.30 5.90
CA LEU A 37 -13.18 18.36 6.29
C LEU A 37 -13.57 19.06 4.99
N LEU A 38 -14.69 18.63 4.39
CA LEU A 38 -15.08 19.09 3.06
C LEU A 38 -15.75 20.46 3.11
N GLU A 39 -16.78 20.61 3.95
CA GLU A 39 -17.59 21.81 4.07
C GLU A 39 -18.15 21.93 5.48
N ILE A 40 -18.32 23.16 5.97
CA ILE A 40 -19.01 23.39 7.24
C ILE A 40 -20.46 23.70 6.95
N ASN A 41 -21.31 22.68 7.11
CA ASN A 41 -22.75 22.82 7.00
C ASN A 41 -23.37 22.95 8.40
N GLY A 42 -24.00 24.09 8.69
CA GLY A 42 -24.66 24.36 9.97
C GLY A 42 -23.82 25.20 10.94
N ASP A 43 -23.92 24.91 12.24
CA ASP A 43 -23.17 25.64 13.26
C ASP A 43 -21.70 25.25 13.24
N LYS A 44 -20.84 26.24 12.98
CA LYS A 44 -19.39 26.05 12.89
C LYS A 44 -18.79 25.45 14.17
N ALA A 45 -19.23 25.88 15.35
CA ALA A 45 -18.66 25.39 16.60
C ALA A 45 -19.05 23.93 16.85
N GLU A 46 -20.27 23.54 16.52
CA GLU A 46 -20.73 22.14 16.64
C GLU A 46 -19.96 21.21 15.69
N VAL A 47 -19.81 21.58 14.42
CA VAL A 47 -19.04 20.80 13.43
C VAL A 47 -17.60 20.62 13.90
N LEU A 48 -16.94 21.72 14.29
CA LEU A 48 -15.55 21.67 14.76
C LEU A 48 -15.39 20.84 16.04
N ALA A 49 -16.33 20.91 16.98
CA ALA A 49 -16.32 20.07 18.17
C ALA A 49 -16.53 18.58 17.82
N GLY A 50 -17.37 18.30 16.82
CA GLY A 50 -17.59 16.95 16.27
C GLY A 50 -16.33 16.36 15.66
N PHE A 51 -15.54 17.16 14.92
CA PHE A 51 -14.24 16.74 14.38
C PHE A 51 -13.15 16.63 15.44
N LYS A 52 -13.09 17.56 16.40
CA LYS A 52 -12.00 17.57 17.39
C LYS A 52 -12.01 16.32 18.28
N LYS A 53 -13.18 15.78 18.62
CA LYS A 53 -13.30 14.58 19.47
C LYS A 53 -12.56 13.34 18.92
N PRO A 54 -12.82 12.86 17.68
CA PRO A 54 -12.09 11.74 17.11
C PRO A 54 -10.61 12.07 16.87
N VAL A 55 -10.26 13.33 16.54
CA VAL A 55 -8.86 13.77 16.41
C VAL A 55 -8.10 13.64 17.73
N ASP A 56 -8.66 14.18 18.82
CA ASP A 56 -8.07 14.06 20.16
C ASP A 56 -7.93 12.58 20.58
N TYR A 57 -8.90 11.74 20.21
CA TYR A 57 -8.82 10.31 20.50
C TYR A 57 -7.72 9.62 19.70
N ALA A 58 -7.61 9.88 18.40
CA ALA A 58 -6.52 9.36 17.56
C ALA A 58 -5.14 9.78 18.10
N ASN A 59 -5.00 11.05 18.51
CA ASN A 59 -3.78 11.56 19.14
C ASN A 59 -3.45 10.83 20.44
N SER A 60 -4.46 10.52 21.26
CA SER A 60 -4.26 9.74 22.51
C SER A 60 -3.75 8.32 22.26
N LEU A 61 -4.00 7.76 21.05
CA LEU A 61 -3.46 6.49 20.58
C LEU A 61 -2.09 6.63 19.88
N GLY A 62 -1.54 7.85 19.83
CA GLY A 62 -0.29 8.17 19.13
C GLY A 62 -0.40 7.96 17.62
N MET A 63 -1.57 8.23 17.03
CA MET A 63 -1.77 8.27 15.58
C MET A 63 -1.65 9.69 15.07
N GLU A 64 -0.99 9.84 13.92
CA GLU A 64 -0.81 11.13 13.28
C GLU A 64 -2.02 11.49 12.40
N VAL A 65 -2.70 12.59 12.69
CA VAL A 65 -3.91 12.99 11.98
C VAL A 65 -3.60 14.01 10.88
N MET A 66 -3.95 13.65 9.65
CA MET A 66 -3.84 14.47 8.46
C MET A 66 -5.22 14.94 8.04
N VAL A 67 -5.46 16.25 8.15
CA VAL A 67 -6.73 16.87 7.81
C VAL A 67 -6.67 17.38 6.37
N ASP A 68 -7.52 16.83 5.52
CA ASP A 68 -7.69 17.23 4.13
C ASP A 68 -8.70 18.36 4.01
N ILE A 69 -8.26 19.42 3.33
CA ILE A 69 -9.03 20.65 3.17
C ILE A 69 -8.95 21.16 1.73
N ASN A 70 -10.07 21.69 1.28
CA ASN A 70 -10.15 22.46 0.04
C ASN A 70 -9.83 23.94 0.34
N PRO A 71 -9.12 24.67 -0.54
CA PRO A 71 -8.93 26.12 -0.40
C PRO A 71 -10.20 26.93 -0.08
N GLY A 72 -11.37 26.54 -0.61
CA GLY A 72 -12.63 27.23 -0.30
C GLY A 72 -13.00 27.20 1.19
N LEU A 73 -12.52 26.19 1.93
CA LEU A 73 -12.76 26.05 3.35
C LEU A 73 -11.92 27.03 4.19
N PHE A 74 -10.73 27.45 3.72
CA PHE A 74 -9.93 28.45 4.45
C PHE A 74 -10.71 29.74 4.67
N GLU A 75 -11.44 30.20 3.65
CA GLU A 75 -12.26 31.42 3.76
C GLU A 75 -13.42 31.22 4.76
N GLN A 76 -14.13 30.10 4.72
CA GLN A 76 -15.21 29.78 5.66
C GLN A 76 -14.70 29.66 7.11
N LEU A 77 -13.50 29.10 7.27
CA LEU A 77 -12.85 28.95 8.56
C LEU A 77 -12.28 30.28 9.08
N GLY A 78 -12.08 31.27 8.21
CA GLY A 78 -11.35 32.50 8.55
C GLY A 78 -9.87 32.22 8.85
N VAL A 79 -9.33 31.14 8.27
CA VAL A 79 -7.96 30.69 8.47
C VAL A 79 -7.11 31.19 7.32
N SER A 80 -5.90 31.63 7.63
CA SER A 80 -4.93 32.07 6.65
C SER A 80 -3.83 31.02 6.49
N TYR A 81 -3.30 30.92 5.28
CA TYR A 81 -2.05 30.19 4.99
C TYR A 81 -0.86 30.65 5.84
N ASP A 82 -0.94 31.89 6.34
CA ASP A 82 0.08 32.49 7.20
C ASP A 82 -0.04 32.10 8.67
N ASP A 83 -1.17 31.53 9.09
CA ASP A 83 -1.40 31.11 10.46
C ASP A 83 -2.13 29.76 10.53
N LEU A 84 -1.36 28.72 10.85
CA LEU A 84 -1.87 27.36 11.03
C LEU A 84 -2.28 27.06 12.49
N SER A 85 -2.42 28.08 13.34
CA SER A 85 -2.86 27.95 14.74
C SER A 85 -4.14 27.13 14.88
N PHE A 86 -5.11 27.35 13.98
CA PHE A 86 -6.35 26.61 13.95
C PHE A 86 -6.16 25.08 13.87
N PHE A 87 -5.26 24.61 12.99
CA PHE A 87 -5.00 23.17 12.84
C PHE A 87 -4.21 22.62 14.01
N HIS A 88 -3.29 23.43 14.57
CA HIS A 88 -2.58 23.10 15.79
C HIS A 88 -3.53 22.92 16.98
N ASP A 89 -4.46 23.85 17.19
CA ASP A 89 -5.45 23.81 18.27
C ASP A 89 -6.46 22.65 18.10
N MET A 90 -6.75 22.28 16.85
CA MET A 90 -7.52 21.08 16.52
C MET A 90 -6.78 19.79 16.89
N GLY A 91 -5.45 19.83 16.99
CA GLY A 91 -4.59 18.67 17.23
C GLY A 91 -4.22 17.92 15.95
N ALA A 92 -4.26 18.55 14.79
CA ALA A 92 -3.78 17.92 13.55
C ALA A 92 -2.25 17.84 13.56
N ASP A 93 -1.70 16.73 13.07
CA ASP A 93 -0.27 16.61 12.78
C ASP A 93 0.10 17.27 11.46
N GLY A 94 -0.85 17.29 10.52
CA GLY A 94 -0.65 17.89 9.22
C GLY A 94 -1.95 18.24 8.50
N VAL A 95 -1.76 19.05 7.48
CA VAL A 95 -2.82 19.55 6.61
C VAL A 95 -2.50 19.12 5.19
N ARG A 96 -3.48 18.52 4.53
CA ARG A 96 -3.41 18.15 3.13
C ARG A 96 -4.10 19.21 2.27
N LEU A 97 -3.36 19.73 1.29
CA LEU A 97 -3.82 20.72 0.33
C LEU A 97 -4.27 20.01 -0.94
N ASP A 98 -5.59 19.84 -1.10
CA ASP A 98 -6.13 19.12 -2.27
C ASP A 98 -5.86 19.86 -3.60
N LEU A 99 -5.95 21.19 -3.55
CA LEU A 99 -5.57 22.11 -4.62
C LEU A 99 -4.36 22.93 -4.19
N GLY A 100 -3.42 23.08 -5.11
CA GLY A 100 -2.21 23.87 -4.88
C GLY A 100 -2.39 25.38 -5.07
N PHE A 101 -1.42 26.13 -4.56
CA PHE A 101 -1.24 27.57 -4.70
C PHE A 101 -0.13 27.87 -5.70
N THR A 102 0.73 28.85 -5.41
CA THR A 102 1.79 29.31 -6.33
C THR A 102 3.13 28.63 -6.08
N GLY A 103 3.22 27.74 -5.10
CA GLY A 103 4.45 27.10 -4.62
C GLY A 103 5.12 27.85 -3.48
N ALA A 104 5.00 29.17 -3.44
CA ALA A 104 5.61 30.01 -2.40
C ALA A 104 4.85 29.92 -1.08
N GLU A 105 3.52 29.83 -1.11
CA GLU A 105 2.67 29.71 0.07
C GLU A 105 2.95 28.40 0.81
N GLU A 106 3.01 27.28 0.09
CA GLU A 106 3.30 25.95 0.64
C GLU A 106 4.70 25.91 1.24
N ALA A 107 5.69 26.48 0.55
CA ALA A 107 7.04 26.59 1.08
C ALA A 107 7.07 27.43 2.37
N LYS A 108 6.30 28.50 2.45
CA LYS A 108 6.14 29.29 3.69
C LYS A 108 5.46 28.49 4.79
N MET A 109 4.36 27.79 4.49
CA MET A 109 3.64 26.95 5.45
C MET A 109 4.53 25.88 6.06
N THR A 110 5.44 25.26 5.30
CA THR A 110 6.33 24.20 5.85
C THR A 110 7.26 24.71 6.97
N ARG A 111 7.46 26.03 7.07
CA ARG A 111 8.26 26.70 8.10
C ARG A 111 7.42 27.27 9.26
N ASN A 112 6.16 26.84 9.38
CA ASN A 112 5.27 27.25 10.47
C ASN A 112 5.87 26.91 11.86
N PRO A 113 5.55 27.69 12.91
CA PRO A 113 6.14 27.50 14.24
C PRO A 113 5.55 26.31 15.01
N TYR A 114 4.46 25.71 14.53
CA TYR A 114 3.73 24.64 15.21
C TYR A 114 4.22 23.24 14.84
N GLY A 115 5.07 23.12 13.81
CA GLY A 115 5.55 21.83 13.29
C GLY A 115 4.53 21.07 12.43
N ILE A 116 3.42 21.73 12.04
CA ILE A 116 2.36 21.15 11.20
C ILE A 116 2.96 20.72 9.85
N LYS A 117 2.71 19.47 9.45
CA LYS A 117 3.12 18.94 8.15
C LYS A 117 2.22 19.48 7.05
N ILE A 118 2.81 19.80 5.90
CA ILE A 118 2.12 20.26 4.71
C ILE A 118 2.18 19.15 3.69
N GLU A 119 1.04 18.52 3.45
CA GLU A 119 0.92 17.46 2.46
C GLU A 119 0.30 17.98 1.17
N ILE A 120 0.94 17.71 0.04
CA ILE A 120 0.48 18.17 -1.27
C ILE A 120 0.09 17.00 -2.17
N ASN A 121 -0.81 17.29 -3.12
CA ASN A 121 -1.28 16.31 -4.08
C ASN A 121 -0.18 15.87 -5.07
N MET A 122 0.09 14.56 -5.09
CA MET A 122 1.08 13.94 -5.99
C MET A 122 0.51 13.59 -7.37
N SER A 123 -0.81 13.39 -7.47
CA SER A 123 -1.45 12.72 -8.61
C SER A 123 -1.43 13.51 -9.92
N GLN A 124 -1.21 14.82 -9.86
CA GLN A 124 -1.27 15.71 -11.02
C GLN A 124 -0.12 15.46 -12.02
N GLY A 125 1.04 14.95 -11.57
CA GLY A 125 2.19 14.72 -12.44
C GLY A 125 2.80 15.99 -13.05
N THR A 126 2.42 17.18 -12.58
CA THR A 126 2.98 18.48 -12.98
C THR A 126 4.31 18.75 -12.28
N ASN A 127 4.96 19.89 -12.55
CA ASN A 127 6.21 20.29 -11.87
C ASN A 127 5.95 21.06 -10.57
N TYR A 128 4.80 20.83 -9.95
CA TYR A 128 4.35 21.57 -8.78
C TYR A 128 5.30 21.41 -7.58
N VAL A 129 5.74 20.18 -7.28
CA VAL A 129 6.74 19.95 -6.23
C VAL A 129 8.07 20.63 -6.55
N ASP A 130 8.56 20.60 -7.80
CA ASP A 130 9.80 21.29 -8.18
C ASP A 130 9.69 22.82 -7.97
N ASN A 131 8.52 23.38 -8.25
CA ASN A 131 8.24 24.80 -8.03
C ASN A 131 8.25 25.15 -6.53
N ILE A 132 7.60 24.34 -5.67
CA ILE A 132 7.67 24.53 -4.20
C ILE A 132 9.13 24.46 -3.72
N MET A 133 9.88 23.45 -4.17
CA MET A 133 11.29 23.27 -3.80
C MET A 133 12.17 24.47 -4.18
N SER A 134 11.81 25.21 -5.23
CA SER A 134 12.52 26.43 -5.65
C SER A 134 12.40 27.59 -4.64
N TYR A 135 11.39 27.55 -3.76
CA TYR A 135 11.18 28.53 -2.68
C TYR A 135 11.74 28.07 -1.32
N SER A 136 12.67 27.10 -1.32
CA SER A 136 13.40 26.61 -0.14
C SER A 136 12.48 26.20 1.02
N PRO A 137 11.54 25.27 0.81
CA PRO A 137 10.65 24.77 1.88
C PRO A 137 11.47 24.07 2.97
N ASN A 138 10.86 23.82 4.12
CA ASN A 138 11.38 22.83 5.05
C ASN A 138 10.93 21.42 4.57
N PRO A 139 11.84 20.59 4.02
CA PRO A 139 11.46 19.29 3.45
C PRO A 139 10.95 18.30 4.51
N ASP A 140 11.38 18.42 5.77
CA ASP A 140 10.90 17.54 6.85
C ASP A 140 9.42 17.77 7.17
N ASN A 141 8.88 18.92 6.76
CA ASN A 141 7.48 19.30 6.91
C ASN A 141 6.72 19.27 5.58
N LEU A 142 7.32 18.81 4.49
CA LEU A 142 6.68 18.69 3.18
C LEU A 142 6.46 17.20 2.85
N LEU A 143 5.20 16.80 2.71
CA LEU A 143 4.80 15.44 2.38
C LEU A 143 4.05 15.43 1.04
N GLY A 144 3.97 14.27 0.41
CA GLY A 144 3.13 14.05 -0.77
C GLY A 144 2.13 12.93 -0.52
N SER A 145 0.89 13.11 -0.98
CA SER A 145 -0.05 12.00 -1.11
C SER A 145 -0.78 11.97 -2.44
N HIS A 146 -1.01 10.77 -2.94
CA HIS A 146 -1.91 10.55 -4.07
C HIS A 146 -3.37 10.78 -3.65
N ASN A 147 -4.19 11.23 -4.60
CA ASN A 147 -5.65 11.17 -4.48
C ASN A 147 -6.14 9.70 -4.45
N PHE A 148 -7.32 9.49 -3.87
CA PHE A 148 -8.19 8.36 -4.20
C PHE A 148 -9.24 8.78 -5.22
N TYR A 149 -9.88 7.81 -5.87
CA TYR A 149 -10.79 8.04 -6.98
C TYR A 149 -12.11 7.28 -6.80
N PRO A 150 -13.19 7.95 -6.33
CA PRO A 150 -14.48 7.31 -6.07
C PRO A 150 -15.19 6.80 -7.33
N MET A 151 -14.87 7.38 -8.50
CA MET A 151 -15.42 6.95 -9.79
C MET A 151 -14.59 5.80 -10.37
N ARG A 152 -15.23 4.67 -10.63
CA ARG A 152 -14.59 3.54 -11.29
C ARG A 152 -14.04 3.96 -12.65
N TYR A 153 -12.89 3.38 -13.01
CA TYR A 153 -12.10 3.72 -14.18
C TYR A 153 -11.49 5.13 -14.19
N SER A 154 -11.47 5.83 -13.04
CA SER A 154 -10.79 7.13 -12.91
C SER A 154 -9.56 7.12 -12.02
N GLY A 155 -9.26 5.99 -11.37
CA GLY A 155 -8.00 5.78 -10.68
C GLY A 155 -6.81 5.93 -11.60
N LEU A 156 -5.63 6.20 -11.03
CA LEU A 156 -4.44 6.42 -11.83
C LEU A 156 -4.04 5.16 -12.59
N ALA A 157 -3.60 5.36 -13.83
CA ALA A 157 -2.83 4.38 -14.56
C ALA A 157 -1.46 4.18 -13.88
N LEU A 158 -0.95 2.95 -13.94
CA LEU A 158 0.27 2.57 -13.22
C LEU A 158 1.50 3.38 -13.63
N ASP A 159 1.72 3.59 -14.93
CA ASP A 159 2.89 4.30 -15.42
C ASP A 159 2.86 5.79 -14.99
N HIS A 160 1.68 6.41 -14.99
CA HIS A 160 1.48 7.76 -14.48
C HIS A 160 1.70 7.84 -12.97
N PHE A 161 1.19 6.89 -12.22
CA PHE A 161 1.41 6.79 -10.77
C PHE A 161 2.91 6.71 -10.43
N ILE A 162 3.66 5.84 -11.10
CA ILE A 162 5.11 5.70 -10.91
C ILE A 162 5.83 7.02 -11.22
N LYS A 163 5.55 7.63 -12.39
CA LYS A 163 6.14 8.93 -12.78
C LYS A 163 5.85 10.03 -11.77
N CYS A 164 4.62 10.10 -11.25
CA CYS A 164 4.25 11.06 -10.20
C CYS A 164 5.06 10.82 -8.92
N THR A 165 5.14 9.57 -8.50
CA THR A 165 5.84 9.15 -7.28
C THR A 165 7.34 9.48 -7.35
N GLU A 166 7.98 9.23 -8.49
CA GLU A 166 9.41 9.52 -8.72
C GLU A 166 9.77 10.99 -8.52
N LYS A 167 8.87 11.93 -8.85
CA LYS A 167 9.11 13.37 -8.65
C LYS A 167 9.29 13.74 -7.18
N PHE A 168 8.55 13.10 -6.29
CA PHE A 168 8.64 13.33 -4.85
C PHE A 168 9.84 12.58 -4.25
N ASN A 169 10.07 11.34 -4.68
CA ASN A 169 11.22 10.54 -4.26
C ASN A 169 12.57 11.20 -4.61
N LYS A 170 12.65 11.93 -5.73
CA LYS A 170 13.82 12.74 -6.11
C LYS A 170 14.28 13.70 -5.00
N TYR A 171 13.35 14.18 -4.19
CA TYR A 171 13.61 15.10 -3.07
C TYR A 171 13.62 14.40 -1.71
N ASN A 172 13.52 13.06 -1.68
CA ASN A 172 13.39 12.24 -0.46
C ASN A 172 12.20 12.66 0.43
N LEU A 173 11.12 13.17 -0.17
CA LEU A 173 9.90 13.51 0.57
C LEU A 173 9.14 12.23 0.94
N ASN A 174 8.44 12.26 2.07
CA ASN A 174 7.53 11.17 2.44
C ASN A 174 6.34 11.13 1.48
N THR A 175 6.07 9.96 0.90
CA THR A 175 5.00 9.73 -0.07
C THR A 175 3.92 8.78 0.48
N MET A 176 2.66 9.04 0.14
CA MET A 176 1.51 8.26 0.59
C MET A 176 0.57 7.92 -0.57
N ALA A 177 -0.04 6.73 -0.54
CA ALA A 177 -1.11 6.35 -1.47
C ALA A 177 -2.28 5.65 -0.77
N PHE A 178 -3.45 5.70 -1.40
CA PHE A 178 -4.67 5.09 -0.91
C PHE A 178 -4.92 3.70 -1.49
N VAL A 179 -5.42 2.81 -0.64
CA VAL A 179 -5.93 1.46 -0.97
C VAL A 179 -7.40 1.35 -0.57
N ASN A 180 -8.13 0.44 -1.22
CA ASN A 180 -9.57 0.27 -1.03
C ASN A 180 -9.90 -0.97 -0.17
N SER A 181 -10.73 -0.79 0.86
CA SER A 181 -11.37 -1.89 1.58
C SER A 181 -12.66 -2.32 0.87
N HIS A 182 -13.00 -3.61 0.93
CA HIS A 182 -14.25 -4.16 0.41
C HIS A 182 -15.36 -4.24 1.46
N ASP A 183 -15.00 -4.29 2.75
CA ASP A 183 -15.97 -4.27 3.85
C ASP A 183 -16.41 -2.84 4.24
N ALA A 184 -15.61 -1.83 3.89
CA ALA A 184 -15.91 -0.43 4.11
C ALA A 184 -17.03 0.07 3.18
N THR A 185 -18.02 0.75 3.76
CA THR A 185 -19.28 1.09 3.08
C THR A 185 -19.41 2.56 2.69
N PHE A 186 -18.54 3.44 3.19
CA PHE A 186 -18.64 4.87 2.90
C PHE A 186 -17.29 5.56 2.76
N GLY A 187 -17.37 6.72 2.13
CA GLY A 187 -16.28 7.67 1.93
C GLY A 187 -16.78 9.09 2.21
N PRO A 188 -16.04 10.12 1.77
CA PRO A 188 -16.41 11.51 2.01
C PRO A 188 -17.64 11.92 1.18
N TRP A 189 -17.82 11.33 0.00
CA TRP A 189 -18.90 11.67 -0.92
C TRP A 189 -20.02 10.61 -0.94
N PRO A 190 -21.27 10.98 -1.30
CA PRO A 190 -22.37 10.02 -1.45
C PRO A 190 -22.09 8.93 -2.49
N TYR A 191 -21.41 9.28 -3.58
CA TYR A 191 -21.02 8.32 -4.59
C TYR A 191 -19.63 7.75 -4.27
N ASN A 192 -19.53 6.42 -4.24
CA ASN A 192 -18.31 5.70 -3.92
C ASN A 192 -18.34 4.31 -4.56
N ASP A 193 -17.43 4.04 -5.50
CA ASP A 193 -17.19 2.72 -6.09
C ASP A 193 -15.77 2.22 -5.73
N GLY A 194 -15.36 2.49 -4.48
CA GLY A 194 -14.05 2.22 -3.91
C GLY A 194 -13.10 3.42 -3.96
N LEU A 195 -12.23 3.53 -2.96
CA LEU A 195 -11.33 4.68 -2.75
C LEU A 195 -9.85 4.28 -2.86
N ALA A 196 -9.43 3.76 -4.02
CA ALA A 196 -8.02 3.47 -4.32
C ALA A 196 -7.36 4.61 -5.13
N SER A 197 -6.03 4.72 -5.02
CA SER A 197 -5.22 5.60 -5.88
C SER A 197 -4.96 5.01 -7.26
N LEU A 198 -4.64 3.71 -7.34
CA LEU A 198 -4.42 2.98 -8.60
C LEU A 198 -5.72 2.31 -9.04
N GLU A 199 -6.09 2.44 -10.32
CA GLU A 199 -7.32 1.81 -10.80
C GLU A 199 -7.24 0.28 -10.74
N LEU A 200 -6.08 -0.30 -11.05
CA LEU A 200 -5.86 -1.75 -11.02
C LEU A 200 -5.98 -2.36 -9.60
N HIS A 201 -6.04 -1.54 -8.55
CA HIS A 201 -6.20 -1.97 -7.17
C HIS A 201 -7.64 -2.10 -6.71
N ARG A 202 -8.60 -1.49 -7.43
CA ARG A 202 -9.97 -1.29 -6.96
C ARG A 202 -10.64 -2.56 -6.47
N ASP A 203 -10.51 -3.63 -7.24
CA ASP A 203 -11.17 -4.92 -6.99
C ASP A 203 -10.24 -5.96 -6.34
N LEU A 204 -9.00 -5.58 -5.97
CA LEU A 204 -8.06 -6.49 -5.31
C LEU A 204 -8.27 -6.52 -3.80
N GLU A 205 -7.95 -7.65 -3.16
CA GLU A 205 -7.87 -7.74 -1.70
C GLU A 205 -6.84 -6.75 -1.14
N LEU A 206 -7.11 -6.18 0.04
CA LEU A 206 -6.25 -5.16 0.65
C LEU A 206 -4.78 -5.60 0.80
N ALA A 207 -4.55 -6.83 1.24
CA ALA A 207 -3.20 -7.38 1.34
C ALA A 207 -2.47 -7.38 -0.02
N THR A 208 -3.17 -7.70 -1.11
CA THR A 208 -2.60 -7.71 -2.47
C THR A 208 -2.27 -6.28 -2.93
N GLN A 209 -3.13 -5.30 -2.63
CA GLN A 209 -2.85 -3.88 -2.91
C GLN A 209 -1.59 -3.40 -2.20
N VAL A 210 -1.44 -3.75 -0.91
CA VAL A 210 -0.27 -3.41 -0.08
C VAL A 210 1.00 -4.09 -0.59
N LYS A 211 0.93 -5.38 -0.94
CA LYS A 211 2.05 -6.13 -1.56
C LYS A 211 2.53 -5.42 -2.83
N HIS A 212 1.61 -5.01 -3.71
CA HIS A 212 1.96 -4.29 -4.93
C HIS A 212 2.66 -2.95 -4.62
N MET A 213 2.11 -2.14 -3.71
CA MET A 213 2.72 -0.86 -3.34
C MET A 213 4.15 -1.04 -2.79
N LYS A 214 4.37 -2.05 -1.94
CA LYS A 214 5.71 -2.35 -1.41
C LYS A 214 6.68 -2.83 -2.51
N LEU A 215 6.21 -3.65 -3.44
CA LEU A 215 7.03 -4.18 -4.53
C LEU A 215 7.42 -3.10 -5.55
N LEU A 216 6.51 -2.18 -5.88
CA LEU A 216 6.81 -0.98 -6.66
C LEU A 216 7.92 -0.17 -5.97
N GLY A 217 7.76 0.03 -4.67
CA GLY A 217 8.60 0.91 -3.87
C GLY A 217 8.29 2.38 -4.13
N GLY A 218 8.91 3.27 -3.35
CA GLY A 218 8.73 4.71 -3.50
C GLY A 218 7.44 5.28 -2.89
N ILE A 219 6.59 4.45 -2.29
CA ILE A 219 5.51 4.85 -1.39
C ILE A 219 5.92 4.47 0.03
N ASN A 220 5.88 5.42 0.96
CA ASN A 220 6.20 5.18 2.36
C ASN A 220 4.95 4.81 3.16
N ASP A 221 3.90 5.62 3.05
CA ASP A 221 2.68 5.46 3.84
C ASP A 221 1.55 4.88 2.97
N ILE A 222 0.77 3.96 3.51
CA ILE A 222 -0.37 3.35 2.80
C ILE A 222 -1.62 3.50 3.66
N THR A 223 -2.63 4.17 3.13
CA THR A 223 -3.85 4.53 3.87
C THR A 223 -5.08 3.87 3.25
N ILE A 224 -5.96 3.27 4.05
CA ILE A 224 -7.26 2.80 3.55
C ILE A 224 -8.14 4.02 3.28
N GLY A 225 -8.58 4.19 2.04
CA GLY A 225 -9.35 5.34 1.60
C GLY A 225 -10.75 5.38 2.21
N ASN A 226 -11.49 4.26 2.22
CA ASN A 226 -12.86 4.18 2.72
C ASN A 226 -12.94 3.65 4.16
N ALA A 227 -14.10 3.84 4.79
CA ALA A 227 -14.39 3.41 6.15
C ALA A 227 -15.69 2.58 6.24
N TYR A 228 -15.81 1.58 7.11
CA TYR A 228 -14.78 1.00 7.99
C TYR A 228 -14.27 -0.34 7.44
N ALA A 229 -12.96 -0.52 7.35
CA ALA A 229 -12.40 -1.83 7.03
C ALA A 229 -12.67 -2.83 8.16
N SER A 230 -12.85 -4.10 7.84
CA SER A 230 -13.05 -5.13 8.87
C SER A 230 -11.76 -5.48 9.60
N GLU A 231 -11.88 -6.12 10.76
CA GLU A 231 -10.72 -6.67 11.47
C GLU A 231 -9.88 -7.61 10.60
N LYS A 232 -10.55 -8.45 9.79
CA LYS A 232 -9.88 -9.39 8.86
C LYS A 232 -9.00 -8.62 7.88
N GLU A 233 -9.53 -7.54 7.31
CA GLU A 233 -8.82 -6.67 6.37
C GLU A 233 -7.67 -5.90 7.01
N LEU A 234 -7.90 -5.28 8.17
CA LEU A 234 -6.86 -4.55 8.92
C LEU A 234 -5.70 -5.46 9.31
N LYS A 235 -6.01 -6.67 9.79
CA LYS A 235 -5.00 -7.69 10.10
C LYS A 235 -4.19 -8.08 8.86
N ALA A 236 -4.86 -8.41 7.76
CA ALA A 236 -4.19 -8.83 6.53
C ALA A 236 -3.31 -7.72 5.92
N MET A 237 -3.77 -6.47 5.96
CA MET A 237 -2.99 -5.29 5.56
C MET A 237 -1.77 -5.09 6.46
N SER A 238 -1.94 -5.23 7.77
CA SER A 238 -0.84 -5.12 8.75
C SER A 238 0.24 -6.17 8.51
N GLU A 239 -0.15 -7.44 8.36
CA GLU A 239 0.77 -8.54 8.09
C GLU A 239 1.54 -8.31 6.78
N ALA A 240 0.86 -7.91 5.70
CA ALA A 240 1.51 -7.62 4.42
C ALA A 240 2.48 -6.43 4.50
N PHE A 241 2.12 -5.38 5.25
CA PHE A 241 2.93 -4.17 5.37
C PHE A 241 4.19 -4.39 6.20
N PHE A 242 4.09 -5.08 7.33
CA PHE A 242 5.22 -5.32 8.23
C PHE A 242 6.04 -6.57 7.87
N ALA A 243 5.58 -7.40 6.92
CA ALA A 243 6.38 -8.52 6.43
C ALA A 243 7.74 -8.05 5.90
N ALA A 244 8.80 -8.72 6.33
CA ALA A 244 10.17 -8.46 5.87
C ALA A 244 10.30 -8.69 4.35
N GLU A 245 9.51 -9.62 3.82
CA GLU A 245 9.50 -10.06 2.43
C GLU A 245 8.05 -10.26 1.97
N PRO A 246 7.74 -10.11 0.67
CA PRO A 246 6.41 -10.40 0.16
C PRO A 246 6.09 -11.90 0.29
N ALA A 247 4.97 -12.22 0.92
CA ALA A 247 4.38 -13.56 0.86
C ALA A 247 3.50 -13.66 -0.39
N LEU A 248 3.80 -14.58 -1.30
CA LEU A 248 3.02 -14.82 -2.51
C LEU A 248 1.98 -15.90 -2.25
N LYS A 249 0.72 -15.60 -2.56
CA LYS A 249 -0.36 -16.59 -2.47
C LYS A 249 -0.20 -17.63 -3.57
N ILE A 250 -0.28 -18.89 -3.17
CA ILE A 250 -0.25 -20.02 -4.09
C ILE A 250 -1.42 -20.97 -3.84
N VAL A 251 -1.86 -21.62 -4.92
CA VAL A 251 -2.75 -22.77 -4.92
C VAL A 251 -1.88 -24.00 -5.19
N PRO A 252 -1.56 -24.82 -4.16
CA PRO A 252 -0.75 -26.01 -4.36
C PRO A 252 -1.46 -27.05 -5.23
N SER A 253 -0.68 -27.84 -5.96
CA SER A 253 -1.21 -28.98 -6.70
C SER A 253 -1.78 -30.02 -5.73
N LYS A 254 -2.85 -30.72 -6.13
CA LYS A 254 -3.46 -31.79 -5.33
C LYS A 254 -2.52 -32.96 -5.04
N THR A 255 -1.50 -33.11 -5.87
CA THR A 255 -0.48 -34.16 -5.85
C THR A 255 0.83 -33.69 -5.22
N ILE A 256 0.90 -32.45 -4.72
CA ILE A 256 2.10 -31.92 -4.05
C ILE A 256 2.54 -32.87 -2.92
N THR A 257 3.80 -33.25 -2.94
CA THR A 257 4.36 -34.18 -1.94
C THR A 257 4.72 -33.45 -0.64
N ALA A 258 4.88 -34.21 0.45
CA ALA A 258 5.31 -33.64 1.73
C ALA A 258 6.69 -32.95 1.63
N ASN A 259 7.62 -33.52 0.86
CA ASN A 259 8.94 -32.91 0.66
C ASN A 259 8.84 -31.59 -0.11
N GLU A 260 7.97 -31.49 -1.11
CA GLU A 260 7.75 -30.25 -1.85
C GLU A 260 7.08 -29.18 -0.99
N ARG A 261 6.14 -29.56 -0.12
CA ARG A 261 5.56 -28.62 0.85
C ARG A 261 6.61 -28.05 1.79
N ILE A 262 7.52 -28.88 2.32
CA ILE A 262 8.65 -28.42 3.14
C ILE A 262 9.52 -27.44 2.33
N VAL A 263 9.82 -27.75 1.07
CA VAL A 263 10.60 -26.86 0.20
C VAL A 263 9.92 -25.51 0.00
N LEU A 264 8.59 -25.45 -0.19
CA LEU A 264 7.88 -24.19 -0.45
C LEU A 264 7.59 -23.37 0.81
N PHE A 265 7.24 -24.00 1.92
CA PHE A 265 6.67 -23.29 3.08
C PHE A 265 7.63 -23.20 4.27
N GLU A 266 8.71 -23.98 4.28
CA GLU A 266 9.70 -24.00 5.38
C GLU A 266 11.10 -23.56 4.93
N SER A 267 11.22 -23.02 3.72
CA SER A 267 12.49 -22.49 3.19
C SER A 267 12.45 -20.99 3.07
N GLU A 268 13.62 -20.36 3.21
CA GLU A 268 13.84 -19.01 2.70
C GLU A 268 13.89 -19.06 1.17
N HIS A 269 13.21 -18.14 0.48
CA HIS A 269 13.35 -18.01 -0.96
C HIS A 269 14.00 -16.68 -1.31
N SER A 270 14.98 -16.75 -2.22
CA SER A 270 15.65 -15.56 -2.74
C SER A 270 15.75 -15.67 -4.25
N TYR A 271 15.33 -14.62 -4.94
CA TYR A 271 15.44 -14.56 -6.39
C TYR A 271 16.91 -14.37 -6.78
N ARG A 272 17.51 -15.39 -7.39
CA ARG A 272 18.86 -15.30 -7.95
C ARG A 272 18.99 -14.17 -9.01
N GLY A 273 20.11 -13.43 -8.94
CA GLY A 273 20.32 -12.21 -9.72
C GLY A 273 20.58 -12.32 -11.22
N ASP A 274 21.15 -13.43 -11.68
CA ASP A 274 21.38 -13.71 -13.11
C ASP A 274 20.06 -14.15 -13.76
N ARG A 275 19.14 -13.18 -13.82
CA ARG A 275 17.73 -13.40 -14.14
C ARG A 275 17.50 -13.97 -15.53
N SER A 276 16.53 -14.88 -15.62
CA SER A 276 15.98 -15.37 -16.87
C SER A 276 14.72 -14.59 -17.23
N ALA A 277 14.44 -14.44 -18.53
CA ALA A 277 13.14 -13.94 -19.00
C ALA A 277 12.00 -14.96 -18.84
N TYR A 278 12.33 -16.22 -18.49
CA TYR A 278 11.39 -17.33 -18.43
C TYR A 278 11.07 -17.80 -17.02
N ILE A 279 12.01 -17.67 -16.08
CA ILE A 279 11.86 -18.21 -14.72
C ILE A 279 12.51 -17.31 -13.67
N LEU A 280 11.83 -17.21 -12.53
CA LEU A 280 12.42 -16.81 -11.27
C LEU A 280 13.02 -18.06 -10.61
N ARG A 281 14.24 -17.97 -10.08
CA ARG A 281 14.94 -19.13 -9.49
C ARG A 281 15.29 -18.87 -8.03
N SER A 282 14.79 -19.70 -7.13
CA SER A 282 15.27 -19.82 -5.75
C SER A 282 16.29 -20.97 -5.68
N THR A 283 17.56 -20.63 -5.83
CA THR A 283 18.62 -21.63 -6.08
C THR A 283 19.02 -22.40 -4.82
N MET A 284 18.92 -21.80 -3.64
CA MET A 284 19.43 -22.42 -2.40
C MET A 284 18.58 -23.61 -1.94
N THR A 285 17.31 -23.69 -2.34
CA THR A 285 16.44 -24.80 -1.96
C THR A 285 17.00 -26.16 -2.41
N ARG A 286 17.64 -26.24 -3.59
CA ARG A 286 18.30 -27.47 -4.05
C ARG A 286 19.50 -27.89 -3.22
N VAL A 287 20.16 -26.95 -2.55
CA VAL A 287 21.33 -27.20 -1.70
C VAL A 287 20.88 -27.72 -0.35
N TRP A 288 19.89 -27.05 0.25
CA TRP A 288 19.37 -27.40 1.56
C TRP A 288 18.57 -28.71 1.54
N HIS A 289 17.87 -28.98 0.43
CA HIS A 289 17.01 -30.15 0.29
C HIS A 289 17.59 -31.23 -0.62
N LYS A 290 18.91 -31.23 -0.87
CA LYS A 290 19.58 -32.17 -1.78
C LYS A 290 19.33 -33.64 -1.46
N ASP A 291 19.12 -33.97 -0.20
CA ASP A 291 18.96 -35.35 0.30
C ASP A 291 17.49 -35.79 0.30
N LYS A 292 16.55 -34.88 0.00
CA LYS A 292 15.13 -35.22 -0.18
C LYS A 292 14.89 -35.86 -1.55
N GLU A 293 13.82 -36.64 -1.61
CA GLU A 293 13.31 -37.23 -2.84
C GLU A 293 12.19 -36.37 -3.43
N PHE A 294 12.27 -36.18 -4.74
CA PHE A 294 11.29 -35.45 -5.56
C PHE A 294 10.95 -36.34 -6.77
N PRO A 295 10.15 -37.41 -6.60
CA PRO A 295 9.78 -38.28 -7.71
C PRO A 295 9.05 -37.48 -8.80
N ALA A 296 9.12 -37.92 -10.06
CA ALA A 296 8.45 -37.21 -11.15
C ALA A 296 6.92 -37.32 -11.03
N HIS A 297 6.22 -36.19 -11.08
CA HIS A 297 4.76 -36.08 -11.21
C HIS A 297 4.40 -34.71 -11.80
N ASP A 298 3.18 -34.58 -12.35
CA ASP A 298 2.65 -33.33 -12.92
C ASP A 298 3.65 -32.59 -13.82
N THR A 299 4.27 -33.34 -14.73
CA THR A 299 5.32 -32.85 -15.63
C THR A 299 4.75 -32.33 -16.94
N ALA A 300 3.55 -31.74 -16.89
CA ALA A 300 2.91 -31.11 -18.04
C ALA A 300 3.67 -29.85 -18.47
N ASP A 301 3.33 -29.32 -19.65
CA ASP A 301 3.85 -28.04 -20.11
C ASP A 301 3.58 -26.94 -19.09
N ILE A 302 4.58 -26.08 -18.94
CA ILE A 302 4.64 -25.04 -17.91
C ILE A 302 3.99 -23.78 -18.45
N THR A 303 3.18 -23.14 -17.62
CA THR A 303 2.52 -21.88 -17.91
C THR A 303 2.99 -20.79 -16.94
N ARG A 304 2.95 -19.53 -17.36
CA ARG A 304 3.28 -18.40 -16.47
C ARG A 304 2.48 -18.49 -15.16
N GLY A 305 3.17 -18.38 -14.03
CA GLY A 305 2.61 -18.47 -12.68
C GLY A 305 2.78 -19.83 -12.02
N ASP A 306 3.17 -20.88 -12.75
CA ASP A 306 3.40 -22.18 -12.17
C ASP A 306 4.60 -22.17 -11.20
N ILE A 307 4.43 -22.83 -10.07
CA ILE A 307 5.46 -23.09 -9.07
C ILE A 307 6.08 -24.45 -9.42
N LEU A 308 7.40 -24.46 -9.55
CA LEU A 308 8.14 -25.57 -10.11
C LEU A 308 9.16 -26.09 -9.11
N ILE A 309 9.34 -27.41 -9.04
CA ILE A 309 10.45 -28.03 -8.33
C ILE A 309 11.15 -29.03 -9.27
N GLY A 310 12.48 -28.93 -9.34
CA GLY A 310 13.28 -29.89 -10.10
C GLY A 310 13.22 -31.29 -9.47
N ASN A 311 12.79 -32.29 -10.24
CA ASN A 311 12.60 -33.64 -9.73
C ASN A 311 13.91 -34.46 -9.80
N VAL A 312 13.86 -35.73 -9.38
CA VAL A 312 15.04 -36.63 -9.34
C VAL A 312 15.75 -36.80 -10.68
N ALA A 313 15.06 -36.60 -11.80
CA ALA A 313 15.67 -36.67 -13.13
C ALA A 313 16.44 -35.40 -13.52
N PHE A 314 16.32 -34.31 -12.75
CA PHE A 314 16.89 -33.00 -13.12
C PHE A 314 18.34 -32.78 -12.68
N GLY A 315 19.10 -33.85 -12.40
CA GLY A 315 20.54 -33.79 -12.13
C GLY A 315 20.89 -32.76 -11.04
N GLN A 316 21.82 -31.84 -11.35
CA GLN A 316 22.24 -30.80 -10.41
C GLN A 316 21.15 -29.78 -10.03
N TYR A 317 19.99 -29.79 -10.69
CA TYR A 317 18.86 -28.90 -10.40
C TYR A 317 17.76 -29.58 -9.55
N LYS A 318 17.94 -30.85 -9.16
CA LYS A 318 17.03 -31.56 -8.25
C LYS A 318 16.80 -30.76 -6.95
N GLY A 319 15.55 -30.47 -6.63
CA GLY A 319 15.12 -29.72 -5.45
C GLY A 319 15.15 -28.20 -5.61
N GLU A 320 15.53 -27.67 -6.79
CA GLU A 320 15.48 -26.22 -7.04
C GLU A 320 14.05 -25.74 -7.21
N THR A 321 13.68 -24.68 -6.50
CA THR A 321 12.35 -24.05 -6.62
C THR A 321 12.41 -22.94 -7.65
N GLN A 322 11.42 -22.89 -8.54
CA GLN A 322 11.30 -21.86 -9.57
C GLN A 322 9.86 -21.38 -9.68
N ILE A 323 9.67 -20.18 -10.24
CA ILE A 323 8.37 -19.65 -10.64
C ILE A 323 8.44 -19.34 -12.13
N ALA A 324 7.48 -19.84 -12.91
CA ALA A 324 7.40 -19.58 -14.33
C ALA A 324 6.97 -18.14 -14.61
N LEU A 325 7.75 -17.41 -15.41
CA LEU A 325 7.43 -16.07 -15.91
C LEU A 325 6.87 -16.08 -17.33
N LYS A 326 7.06 -17.20 -18.06
CA LYS A 326 6.54 -17.45 -19.40
C LYS A 326 6.23 -18.93 -19.58
N ASP A 327 5.44 -19.22 -20.60
CA ASP A 327 5.11 -20.59 -20.98
C ASP A 327 6.33 -21.30 -21.58
N MET A 328 6.48 -22.59 -21.27
CA MET A 328 7.60 -23.44 -21.70
C MET A 328 7.15 -24.90 -21.82
N PRO A 329 7.68 -25.65 -22.80
CA PRO A 329 7.49 -27.11 -22.81
C PRO A 329 8.19 -27.74 -21.61
N ASN A 330 7.61 -28.81 -21.06
CA ASN A 330 8.24 -29.61 -20.01
C ASN A 330 8.64 -30.98 -20.56
N HIS A 331 9.85 -31.42 -20.23
CA HIS A 331 10.42 -32.67 -20.73
C HIS A 331 10.49 -33.76 -19.66
N GLY A 332 9.71 -33.63 -18.58
CA GLY A 332 9.60 -34.64 -17.52
C GLY A 332 10.52 -34.42 -16.32
N GLN A 333 11.40 -33.40 -16.33
CA GLN A 333 12.36 -33.18 -15.24
C GLN A 333 11.87 -32.21 -14.16
N ILE A 334 10.72 -31.57 -14.37
CA ILE A 334 10.19 -30.53 -13.50
C ILE A 334 8.79 -30.93 -13.06
N ASN A 335 8.56 -30.95 -11.75
CA ASN A 335 7.22 -31.10 -11.19
C ASN A 335 6.55 -29.73 -11.11
N VAL A 336 5.31 -29.62 -11.60
CA VAL A 336 4.44 -28.46 -11.34
C VAL A 336 3.74 -28.70 -10.01
N VAL A 337 4.17 -27.99 -8.97
CA VAL A 337 3.77 -28.24 -7.57
C VAL A 337 2.68 -27.30 -7.08
N GLY A 338 2.32 -26.31 -7.88
CA GLY A 338 1.26 -25.34 -7.56
C GLY A 338 1.29 -24.18 -8.54
N ARG A 339 0.52 -23.15 -8.22
CA ARG A 339 0.42 -21.95 -9.05
C ARG A 339 0.24 -20.70 -8.19
N ILE A 340 0.82 -19.58 -8.59
CA ILE A 340 0.50 -18.26 -8.03
C ILE A 340 -1.01 -18.02 -8.20
N SER A 341 -1.68 -17.50 -7.17
CA SER A 341 -3.10 -17.17 -7.27
C SER A 341 -3.35 -16.14 -8.37
N ASP A 342 -4.49 -16.26 -9.05
CA ASP A 342 -4.77 -15.41 -10.22
C ASP A 342 -4.78 -13.91 -9.86
N ASP A 343 -5.19 -13.55 -8.64
CA ASP A 343 -5.18 -12.18 -8.11
C ASP A 343 -3.78 -11.64 -7.81
N GLU A 344 -2.74 -12.50 -7.71
CA GLU A 344 -1.36 -12.10 -7.43
C GLU A 344 -0.40 -12.36 -8.60
N LEU A 345 -0.87 -12.94 -9.70
CA LEU A 345 -0.02 -13.29 -10.85
C LEU A 345 0.73 -12.09 -11.44
N PHE A 346 0.13 -10.91 -11.39
CA PHE A 346 0.74 -9.67 -11.86
C PHE A 346 1.90 -9.19 -10.96
N LEU A 347 1.94 -9.60 -9.69
CA LEU A 347 3.00 -9.21 -8.76
C LEU A 347 4.37 -9.72 -9.19
N LEU A 348 4.42 -10.80 -9.98
CA LEU A 348 5.66 -11.39 -10.50
C LEU A 348 6.50 -10.40 -11.33
N ASP A 349 5.86 -9.41 -11.95
CA ASP A 349 6.58 -8.40 -12.74
C ASP A 349 7.39 -7.42 -11.87
N TYR A 350 7.12 -7.38 -10.56
CA TYR A 350 7.71 -6.44 -9.61
C TYR A 350 8.68 -7.09 -8.63
N ILE A 351 8.84 -8.42 -8.67
CA ILE A 351 9.83 -9.12 -7.84
C ILE A 351 11.22 -8.87 -8.42
N LYS A 352 12.07 -8.20 -7.64
CA LYS A 352 13.40 -7.77 -8.09
C LYS A 352 14.42 -8.90 -7.91
N PRO A 353 15.38 -9.08 -8.83
CA PRO A 353 16.50 -9.98 -8.58
C PRO A 353 17.23 -9.59 -7.29
N TRP A 354 17.69 -10.60 -6.55
CA TRP A 354 18.25 -10.52 -5.20
C TRP A 354 17.26 -10.19 -4.06
N SER A 355 15.95 -10.11 -4.32
CA SER A 355 14.98 -9.97 -3.24
C SER A 355 14.63 -11.32 -2.59
N GLY A 356 14.25 -11.27 -1.33
CA GLY A 356 13.56 -12.36 -0.65
C GLY A 356 12.06 -12.41 -1.00
N PHE A 357 11.43 -13.57 -0.82
CA PHE A 357 9.99 -13.76 -0.82
C PHE A 357 9.63 -15.06 -0.07
N THR A 358 8.37 -15.19 0.32
CA THR A 358 7.82 -16.43 0.90
C THR A 358 6.56 -16.86 0.14
N PHE A 359 6.06 -18.06 0.44
CA PHE A 359 4.79 -18.54 -0.08
C PHE A 359 3.76 -18.68 1.04
N GLU A 360 2.50 -18.38 0.74
CA GLU A 360 1.36 -18.68 1.60
C GLU A 360 0.29 -19.41 0.80
N GLU A 361 -0.40 -20.36 1.43
CA GLU A 361 -1.48 -21.09 0.78
C GLU A 361 -2.77 -20.27 0.79
N VAL A 362 -3.48 -20.23 -0.34
CA VAL A 362 -4.85 -19.68 -0.39
C VAL A 362 -5.73 -20.53 0.53
N LYS A 363 -6.34 -19.88 1.53
CA LYS A 363 -7.19 -20.54 2.54
C LYS A 363 -8.61 -20.79 2.07
#